data_AF-A0AA34QVJ1-F1
#
_entry.id   AF-A0AA34QVJ1-F1
#
_cell.length_a   1.000
_cell.length_b   1.000
_cell.length_c   1.000
_cell.angle_alpha   90.00
_cell.angle_beta   90.00
_cell.angle_gamma   90.00
#
_symmetry.space_group_name_H-M   'P 1'
#
loop_
_entity.id
_entity.type
_entity.pdbx_description
1 polymer ?
#
loop_
_entity_poly.entity_id
_entity_poly.type
_entity_poly.pdbx_seq_one_letter_code
_entity_poly.pdbx_strand_id
1 'polypeptide(L)'
;MTHALQELAAAQGSFEVAFPDAAEKMKKVITQLKEAQACIPPCGLQEFARRFLCSGCYSRVCDLPLDCPVQDVTVTRGDQAMFSCIVNFQLPKEEITYSWKFAGGGLRTQDLSYFRDMPRAEGYLARIRPAQLTHRGTFSCVIKQDQRPLARLYFFLNVTGPPPRAETELQASFREVLRWAPRDAELIEPWRPSLGELLARPEALTPSNLFLLAVLGALASASATVLAWMFFRWYCSGN
;
A
#
# COMPACT_ATOMS: atom_id res chain seq x y z
N MET A 1 40.42 23.13 32.11
CA MET A 1 41.69 22.40 32.35
C MET A 1 42.93 23.21 31.99
N THR A 2 42.91 24.00 30.90
CA THR A 2 44.04 24.87 30.51
C THR A 2 44.46 25.86 31.61
N HIS A 3 43.49 26.55 32.23
CA HIS A 3 43.77 27.48 33.35
C HIS A 3 44.43 26.80 34.56
N ALA A 4 43.97 25.60 34.95
CA ALA A 4 44.51 24.86 36.08
C ALA A 4 45.94 24.34 35.85
N LEU A 5 46.28 23.99 34.60
CA LEU A 5 47.62 23.49 34.26
C LEU A 5 48.66 24.62 34.28
N GLN A 6 48.25 25.82 33.86
CA GLN A 6 49.08 27.01 33.84
C GLN A 6 49.34 27.54 35.27
N GLU A 7 48.34 27.46 36.15
CA GLU A 7 48.49 27.74 37.58
C GLU A 7 49.40 26.73 38.30
N LEU A 8 49.27 25.43 37.99
CA LEU A 8 50.13 24.39 38.55
C LEU A 8 51.58 24.53 38.09
N ALA A 9 51.81 24.84 36.81
CA ALA A 9 53.15 25.10 36.29
C ALA A 9 53.77 26.35 36.90
N ALA A 10 52.98 27.41 37.12
CA ALA A 10 53.43 28.62 37.81
C ALA A 10 53.76 28.37 39.28
N ALA A 11 53.00 27.51 39.97
CA ALA A 11 53.21 27.17 41.38
C ALA A 11 54.35 26.17 41.63
N GLN A 12 54.53 25.19 40.74
CA GLN A 12 55.57 24.15 40.84
C GLN A 12 56.85 24.49 40.07
N GLY A 13 56.86 25.61 39.35
CA GLY A 13 58.04 26.17 38.69
C GLY A 13 58.46 25.49 37.38
N SER A 14 57.79 24.41 36.94
CA SER A 14 58.09 23.76 35.66
C SER A 14 56.91 22.97 35.09
N PHE A 15 56.77 23.02 33.77
CA PHE A 15 55.86 22.18 33.01
C PHE A 15 56.24 20.70 33.06
N GLU A 16 57.52 20.37 33.30
CA GLU A 16 57.99 18.98 33.41
C GLU A 16 57.34 18.23 34.57
N VAL A 17 56.93 18.94 35.63
CA VAL A 17 56.23 18.36 36.78
C VAL A 17 54.71 18.47 36.63
N ALA A 18 54.24 19.59 36.07
CA ALA A 18 52.81 19.85 35.92
C ALA A 18 52.12 18.92 34.88
N PHE A 19 52.81 18.55 33.78
CA PHE A 19 52.22 17.67 32.75
C PHE A 19 51.98 16.23 33.24
N PRO A 20 52.96 15.54 33.87
CA PRO A 20 52.72 14.21 34.44
C PRO A 20 51.62 14.18 35.49
N ASP A 21 51.56 15.16 36.39
CA ASP A 21 50.49 15.27 37.39
C ASP A 21 49.12 15.47 36.74
N ALA A 22 49.03 16.34 35.73
CA ALA A 22 47.80 16.52 34.96
C ALA A 22 47.40 15.25 34.19
N ALA A 23 48.35 14.53 33.62
CA ALA A 23 48.09 13.27 32.92
C ALA A 23 47.54 12.19 33.86
N GLU A 24 48.10 12.05 35.07
CA GLU A 24 47.59 11.12 36.08
C GLU A 24 46.20 11.52 36.59
N LYS A 25 45.92 12.82 36.75
CA LYS A 25 44.56 13.32 37.05
C LYS A 25 43.58 13.00 35.93
N MET A 26 43.96 13.24 34.67
CA MET A 26 43.14 12.89 33.51
C MET A 26 42.88 11.39 33.43
N LYS A 27 43.89 10.55 33.68
CA LYS A 27 43.76 9.09 33.71
C LYS A 27 42.73 8.63 34.75
N LYS A 28 42.75 9.19 35.96
CA LYS A 28 41.75 8.91 37.00
C LYS A 28 40.33 9.28 36.55
N VAL A 29 40.16 10.44 35.92
CA VAL A 29 38.86 10.85 35.37
C VAL A 29 38.40 9.88 34.27
N ILE A 30 39.29 9.53 33.34
CA ILE A 30 38.98 8.61 32.23
C ILE A 30 38.51 7.25 32.76
N THR A 31 39.15 6.71 33.80
CA THR A 31 38.74 5.43 34.40
C THR A 31 37.37 5.45 35.09
N GLN A 32 36.86 6.65 35.43
CA GLN A 32 35.53 6.83 36.02
C GLN A 32 34.45 7.10 34.97
N LEU A 33 34.83 7.38 33.71
CA LEU A 33 33.86 7.59 32.63
C LEU A 33 33.14 6.28 32.33
N LYS A 34 31.83 6.39 32.10
CA LYS A 34 31.04 5.25 31.63
C LYS A 34 31.54 4.82 30.25
N GLU A 35 31.81 3.53 30.09
CA GLU A 35 32.16 2.98 28.79
C GLU A 35 31.05 3.20 27.76
N ALA A 36 31.44 3.64 26.57
CA ALA A 36 30.53 3.72 25.43
C ALA A 36 30.07 2.31 25.03
N GLN A 37 28.83 2.19 24.58
CA GLN A 37 28.28 0.90 24.18
C GLN A 37 29.05 0.30 23.00
N ALA A 38 29.05 -1.03 22.91
CA ALA A 38 29.54 -1.72 21.73
C ALA A 38 28.73 -1.33 20.49
N CYS A 39 29.39 -1.31 19.33
CA CYS A 39 28.73 -1.14 18.04
C CYS A 39 28.05 -2.48 17.70
N ILE A 40 26.73 -2.48 17.58
CA ILE A 40 25.93 -3.72 17.47
C ILE A 40 25.55 -3.96 16.00
N PRO A 41 26.12 -4.97 15.31
CA PRO A 41 25.72 -5.31 13.94
C PRO A 41 24.26 -5.82 13.88
N PRO A 42 23.59 -5.80 12.71
CA PRO A 42 24.15 -5.62 11.36
C PRO A 42 23.98 -4.22 10.73
N CYS A 43 23.20 -3.33 11.33
CA CYS A 43 22.74 -2.11 10.69
C CYS A 43 22.58 -0.94 11.67
N GLY A 44 22.43 0.25 11.11
CA GLY A 44 21.99 1.46 11.79
C GLY A 44 23.11 2.32 12.36
N LEU A 45 22.78 3.60 12.52
CA LEU A 45 23.63 4.61 13.13
C LEU A 45 23.40 4.63 14.64
N GLN A 46 24.48 4.44 15.41
CA GLN A 46 24.39 4.25 16.86
C GLN A 46 25.18 5.33 17.61
N GLU A 47 24.48 6.40 18.01
CA GLU A 47 25.09 7.53 18.71
C GLU A 47 25.61 7.17 20.12
N PHE A 48 24.96 6.23 20.82
CA PHE A 48 25.42 5.74 22.13
C PHE A 48 26.68 4.86 22.07
N ALA A 49 27.06 4.41 20.87
CA ALA A 49 28.32 3.69 20.63
C ALA A 49 29.45 4.63 20.18
N ARG A 50 29.23 5.95 20.18
CA ARG A 50 30.23 6.95 19.81
C ARG A 50 31.42 6.90 20.78
N ARG A 51 32.63 6.84 20.22
CA ARG A 51 33.88 6.82 20.98
C ARG A 51 34.78 7.97 20.57
N PHE A 52 35.50 8.54 21.52
CA PHE A 52 36.57 9.48 21.25
C PHE A 52 37.89 8.73 21.06
N LEU A 53 38.54 8.91 19.91
CA LEU A 53 39.82 8.28 19.59
C LEU A 53 40.96 9.22 20.00
N CYS A 54 41.61 8.92 21.13
CA CYS A 54 42.68 9.74 21.69
C CYS A 54 43.89 9.88 20.77
N SER A 55 44.18 8.88 19.93
CA SER A 55 45.31 8.90 18.99
C SER A 55 45.13 9.91 17.86
N GLY A 56 43.88 10.21 17.48
CA GLY A 56 43.56 11.12 16.39
C GLY A 56 42.85 12.40 16.82
N CYS A 57 42.48 12.53 18.09
CA CYS A 57 41.72 13.66 18.63
C CYS A 57 40.37 13.89 17.93
N TYR A 58 39.66 12.83 17.54
CA TYR A 58 38.33 12.93 16.92
C TYR A 58 37.35 11.90 17.47
N SER A 59 36.05 12.20 17.33
CA SER A 59 34.97 11.28 17.69
C SER A 59 34.58 10.41 16.49
N ARG A 60 34.38 9.12 16.73
CA ARG A 60 33.86 8.17 15.75
C ARG A 60 32.55 7.56 16.23
N VAL A 61 31.51 7.72 15.44
CA VAL A 61 30.22 7.05 15.64
C VAL A 61 30.22 5.67 14.97
N CYS A 62 29.44 4.75 15.51
CA CYS A 62 29.15 3.47 14.85
C CYS A 62 28.15 3.75 13.71
N ASP A 63 28.67 3.74 12.49
CA ASP A 63 27.94 4.05 11.25
C ASP A 63 27.87 2.80 10.38
N LEU A 64 26.92 1.92 10.69
CA LEU A 64 26.62 0.74 9.90
C LEU A 64 25.60 1.10 8.80
N PRO A 65 25.42 0.25 7.77
CA PRO A 65 24.39 0.48 6.76
C PRO A 65 23.03 0.71 7.40
N LEU A 66 22.30 1.74 6.97
CA LEU A 66 20.98 2.04 7.53
C LEU A 66 19.99 0.90 7.32
N ASP A 67 20.16 0.14 6.24
CA ASP A 67 19.27 -0.95 5.85
C ASP A 67 19.60 -2.24 6.61
N CYS A 68 18.65 -2.65 7.43
CA CYS A 68 18.71 -3.92 8.15
C CYS A 68 18.28 -5.08 7.24
N PRO A 69 18.75 -6.31 7.50
CA PRO A 69 18.32 -7.50 6.78
C PRO A 69 16.79 -7.68 6.80
N VAL A 70 16.24 -8.17 5.69
CA VAL A 70 14.81 -8.43 5.56
C VAL A 70 14.39 -9.59 6.46
N GLN A 71 13.35 -9.38 7.27
CA GLN A 71 12.73 -10.38 8.12
C GLN A 71 11.51 -10.98 7.44
N ASP A 72 11.46 -12.31 7.29
CA ASP A 72 10.32 -12.99 6.68
C ASP A 72 9.25 -13.29 7.75
N VAL A 73 8.04 -12.77 7.54
CA VAL A 73 6.89 -12.90 8.45
C VAL A 73 5.80 -13.69 7.74
N THR A 74 5.44 -14.86 8.25
CA THR A 74 4.37 -15.68 7.66
C THR A 74 3.16 -15.69 8.57
N VAL A 75 1.99 -15.33 8.04
CA VAL A 75 0.74 -15.23 8.80
C VAL A 75 -0.39 -15.89 8.02
N THR A 76 -1.28 -16.58 8.72
CA THR A 76 -2.48 -17.18 8.16
C THR A 76 -3.54 -16.12 7.87
N ARG A 77 -4.26 -16.28 6.75
CA ARG A 77 -5.32 -15.36 6.35
C ARG A 77 -6.40 -15.27 7.44
N GLY A 78 -6.84 -14.06 7.75
CA GLY A 78 -7.79 -13.80 8.84
C GLY A 78 -7.13 -13.46 10.18
N ASP A 79 -5.87 -13.88 10.39
CA ASP A 79 -5.15 -13.61 11.64
C ASP A 79 -4.55 -12.20 11.67
N GLN A 80 -3.92 -11.87 12.79
CA GLN A 80 -3.25 -10.60 12.99
C GLN A 80 -1.78 -10.70 12.55
N ALA A 81 -1.36 -9.83 11.64
CA ALA A 81 0.05 -9.58 11.39
C ALA A 81 0.53 -8.37 12.20
N MET A 82 1.70 -8.50 12.84
CA MET A 82 2.27 -7.47 13.70
C MET A 82 3.76 -7.30 13.37
N PHE A 83 4.18 -6.05 13.21
CA PHE A 83 5.54 -5.67 12.87
C PHE A 83 6.08 -4.71 13.93
N SER A 84 7.21 -5.07 14.54
CA SER A 84 7.84 -4.27 15.60
C SER A 84 9.09 -3.62 15.07
N CYS A 85 9.09 -2.30 14.98
CA CYS A 85 10.20 -1.48 14.54
C CYS A 85 11.18 -1.19 15.70
N ILE A 86 11.87 -2.24 16.15
CA ILE A 86 12.77 -2.19 17.30
C ILE A 86 14.15 -2.68 16.85
N VAL A 87 15.19 -1.95 17.25
CA VAL A 87 16.60 -2.31 17.05
C VAL A 87 17.23 -2.75 18.36
N ASN A 88 18.34 -3.49 18.26
CA ASN A 88 19.03 -4.05 19.42
C ASN A 88 20.01 -3.08 20.10
N PHE A 89 20.11 -1.84 19.61
CA PHE A 89 20.93 -0.79 20.20
C PHE A 89 20.07 0.30 20.82
N GLN A 90 20.65 1.03 21.78
CA GLN A 90 19.92 2.08 22.45
C GLN A 90 19.62 3.24 21.50
N LEU A 91 18.35 3.62 21.42
CA LEU A 91 17.89 4.80 20.70
C LEU A 91 17.80 6.02 21.66
N PRO A 92 17.95 7.25 21.14
CA PRO A 92 17.79 8.48 21.94
C PRO A 92 16.37 8.59 22.53
N LYS A 93 16.20 9.11 23.74
CA LYS A 93 14.87 9.12 24.39
C LYS A 93 13.94 10.22 23.86
N GLU A 94 14.49 11.28 23.31
CA GLU A 94 13.78 12.45 22.79
C GLU A 94 13.83 12.46 21.26
N GLU A 95 12.78 12.98 20.61
CA GLU A 95 12.75 13.30 19.16
C GLU A 95 12.81 12.13 18.17
N ILE A 96 12.45 10.91 18.59
CA ILE A 96 12.30 9.79 17.66
C ILE A 96 10.95 9.85 16.94
N THR A 97 11.01 9.75 15.61
CA THR A 97 9.85 9.56 14.76
C THR A 97 9.95 8.25 13.99
N TYR A 98 8.79 7.63 13.78
CA TYR A 98 8.66 6.40 13.00
C TYR A 98 7.82 6.67 11.77
N SER A 99 8.27 6.18 10.63
CA SER A 99 7.49 6.24 9.38
C SER A 99 7.45 4.86 8.75
N TRP A 100 6.27 4.48 8.28
CA TRP A 100 6.03 3.17 7.69
C TRP A 100 5.76 3.30 6.21
N LYS A 101 6.30 2.34 5.44
CA LYS A 101 6.09 2.24 3.99
C LYS A 101 5.79 0.81 3.57
N PHE A 102 5.10 0.67 2.45
CA PHE A 102 4.70 -0.63 1.92
C PHE A 102 5.00 -0.75 0.43
N ALA A 103 5.63 -1.87 0.05
CA ALA A 103 5.82 -2.34 -1.31
C ALA A 103 4.91 -3.57 -1.52
N GLY A 104 3.76 -3.34 -2.15
CA GLY A 104 2.75 -4.38 -2.40
C GLY A 104 3.09 -5.30 -3.58
N GLY A 105 2.14 -6.17 -3.92
CA GLY A 105 2.27 -7.11 -5.05
C GLY A 105 3.13 -8.34 -4.75
N GLY A 106 3.40 -8.63 -3.48
CA GLY A 106 4.21 -9.77 -3.07
C GLY A 106 5.70 -9.64 -3.40
N LEU A 107 6.16 -8.42 -3.65
CA LEU A 107 7.57 -8.12 -3.91
C LEU A 107 8.38 -8.21 -2.62
N ARG A 108 9.54 -8.90 -2.68
CA ARG A 108 10.56 -8.93 -1.61
C ARG A 108 11.70 -8.02 -2.02
N THR A 109 11.75 -6.80 -1.49
CA THR A 109 12.73 -5.78 -1.92
C THR A 109 13.17 -4.86 -0.78
N GLN A 110 14.37 -4.30 -0.90
CA GLN A 110 14.86 -3.19 -0.07
C GLN A 110 14.96 -1.87 -0.85
N ASP A 111 14.71 -1.91 -2.16
CA ASP A 111 14.73 -0.72 -3.01
C ASP A 111 13.55 0.19 -2.67
N LEU A 112 13.88 1.39 -2.17
CA LEU A 112 12.95 2.42 -1.72
C LEU A 112 12.02 2.94 -2.83
N SER A 113 12.37 2.76 -4.10
CA SER A 113 11.55 3.22 -5.24
C SER A 113 10.17 2.55 -5.30
N TYR A 114 10.06 1.32 -4.80
CA TYR A 114 8.81 0.55 -4.79
C TYR A 114 7.90 0.86 -3.60
N PHE A 115 8.42 1.58 -2.59
CA PHE A 115 7.72 1.79 -1.33
C PHE A 115 6.83 3.04 -1.37
N ARG A 116 5.58 2.88 -0.93
CA ARG A 116 4.64 3.98 -0.73
C ARG A 116 4.43 4.24 0.76
N ASP A 117 4.31 5.51 1.14
CA ASP A 117 4.10 5.88 2.54
C ASP A 117 2.75 5.39 3.06
N MET A 118 2.73 4.91 4.30
CA MET A 118 1.52 4.46 4.99
C MET A 118 1.14 5.48 6.07
N PRO A 119 0.28 6.47 5.77
CA PRO A 119 -0.04 7.55 6.70
C PRO A 119 -0.80 7.09 7.96
N ARG A 120 -1.41 5.90 7.93
CA ARG A 120 -2.17 5.36 9.08
C ARG A 120 -1.33 4.56 10.06
N ALA A 121 -0.05 4.34 9.77
CA ALA A 121 0.86 3.61 10.63
C ALA A 121 1.90 4.58 11.19
N GLU A 122 1.62 5.10 12.38
CA GLU A 122 2.50 5.98 13.14
C GLU A 122 2.99 5.24 14.39
N GLY A 123 4.27 5.44 14.75
CA GLY A 123 4.89 4.81 15.92
C GLY A 123 5.66 3.52 15.63
N TYR A 124 6.11 2.86 16.68
CA TYR A 124 7.05 1.71 16.61
C TYR A 124 6.38 0.39 16.17
N LEU A 125 5.04 0.33 16.13
CA LEU A 125 4.29 -0.90 15.86
C LEU A 125 3.33 -0.70 14.68
N ALA A 126 3.40 -1.57 13.68
CA ALA A 126 2.38 -1.67 12.64
C ALA A 126 1.60 -2.97 12.81
N ARG A 127 0.26 -2.87 12.72
CA ARG A 127 -0.64 -4.01 12.90
C ARG A 127 -1.65 -4.08 11.77
N ILE A 128 -1.82 -5.27 11.21
CA ILE A 128 -2.83 -5.58 10.20
C ILE A 128 -3.76 -6.65 10.75
N ARG A 129 -5.06 -6.35 10.80
CA ARG A 129 -6.09 -7.28 11.23
C ARG A 129 -7.40 -6.98 10.49
N PRO A 130 -7.98 -7.93 9.75
CA PRO A 130 -7.42 -9.25 9.42
C PRO A 130 -6.32 -9.19 8.34
N ALA A 131 -5.38 -10.12 8.37
CA ALA A 131 -4.40 -10.32 7.30
C ALA A 131 -5.09 -10.87 6.04
N GLN A 132 -4.77 -10.29 4.88
CA GLN A 132 -5.36 -10.61 3.58
C GLN A 132 -4.24 -10.86 2.57
N LEU A 133 -4.52 -11.59 1.50
CA LEU A 133 -3.55 -11.86 0.42
C LEU A 133 -3.02 -10.57 -0.24
N THR A 134 -3.83 -9.52 -0.30
CA THR A 134 -3.47 -8.20 -0.82
C THR A 134 -2.37 -7.50 -0.01
N HIS A 135 -2.23 -7.87 1.27
CA HIS A 135 -1.17 -7.35 2.15
C HIS A 135 0.19 -8.04 1.93
N ARG A 136 0.27 -9.07 1.09
CA ARG A 136 1.53 -9.74 0.75
C ARG A 136 2.49 -8.76 0.09
N GLY A 137 3.71 -8.66 0.61
CA GLY A 137 4.71 -7.69 0.15
C GLY A 137 5.71 -7.32 1.25
N THR A 138 6.56 -6.33 1.00
CA THR A 138 7.53 -5.84 1.99
C THR A 138 7.03 -4.57 2.68
N PHE A 139 7.04 -4.60 4.00
CA PHE A 139 6.84 -3.45 4.88
C PHE A 139 8.22 -2.92 5.29
N SER A 140 8.38 -1.60 5.26
CA SER A 140 9.58 -0.93 5.73
C SER A 140 9.22 0.04 6.84
N CYS A 141 9.92 -0.03 7.96
CA CYS A 141 9.88 1.01 8.99
C CYS A 141 11.18 1.79 8.98
N VAL A 142 11.08 3.13 9.03
CA VAL A 142 12.22 4.03 9.15
C VAL A 142 12.17 4.70 10.50
N ILE A 143 13.21 4.49 11.32
CA ILE A 143 13.44 5.16 12.59
C ILE A 143 14.25 6.41 12.30
N LYS A 144 13.75 7.59 12.68
CA LYS A 144 14.44 8.87 12.49
C LYS A 144 14.60 9.57 13.83
N GLN A 145 15.71 10.28 13.97
CA GLN A 145 15.88 11.32 14.98
C GLN A 145 15.80 12.66 14.25
N ASP A 146 14.80 13.47 14.59
CA ASP A 146 14.39 14.64 13.80
C ASP A 146 14.09 14.27 12.34
N GLN A 147 15.08 14.49 11.45
CA GLN A 147 15.02 14.14 10.02
C GLN A 147 16.12 13.15 9.60
N ARG A 148 17.04 12.80 10.50
CA ARG A 148 18.15 11.89 10.21
C ARG A 148 17.71 10.44 10.43
N PRO A 149 17.78 9.57 9.42
CA PRO A 149 17.47 8.15 9.59
C PRO A 149 18.53 7.47 10.46
N LEU A 150 18.09 6.74 11.47
CA LEU A 150 18.93 5.90 12.34
C LEU A 150 18.98 4.45 11.85
N ALA A 151 17.85 3.91 11.41
CA ALA A 151 17.76 2.54 10.89
C ALA A 151 16.51 2.36 10.01
N ARG A 152 16.58 1.41 9.08
CA ARG A 152 15.48 0.97 8.22
C ARG A 152 15.30 -0.53 8.34
N LEU A 153 14.16 -0.95 8.87
CA LEU A 153 13.82 -2.36 9.07
C LEU A 153 12.85 -2.80 7.99
N TYR A 154 13.07 -4.00 7.47
CA TYR A 154 12.27 -4.57 6.38
C TYR A 154 11.62 -5.87 6.83
N PHE A 155 10.33 -6.01 6.56
CA PHE A 155 9.53 -7.19 6.89
C PHE A 155 8.80 -7.67 5.64
N PHE A 156 9.14 -8.85 5.13
CA PHE A 156 8.40 -9.47 4.04
C PHE A 156 7.24 -10.28 4.59
N LEU A 157 6.01 -9.80 4.40
CA LEU A 157 4.80 -10.49 4.82
C LEU A 157 4.38 -11.49 3.75
N ASN A 158 4.33 -12.76 4.13
CA ASN A 158 3.71 -13.82 3.36
C ASN A 158 2.39 -14.25 4.03
N VAL A 159 1.28 -14.13 3.32
CA VAL A 159 -0.04 -14.52 3.83
C VAL A 159 -0.45 -15.85 3.22
N THR A 160 -0.65 -16.86 4.07
CA THR A 160 -0.97 -18.24 3.65
C THR A 160 -2.36 -18.66 4.13
N GLY A 161 -2.86 -19.77 3.60
CA GLY A 161 -4.12 -20.38 4.06
C GLY A 161 -5.36 -20.07 3.22
N PRO A 162 -6.42 -20.88 3.38
CA PRO A 162 -7.68 -20.76 2.65
C PRO A 162 -8.45 -19.48 3.05
N PRO A 163 -9.46 -19.05 2.27
CA PRO A 163 -10.36 -17.98 2.66
C PRO A 163 -10.96 -18.24 4.06
N PRO A 164 -11.24 -17.20 4.87
CA PRO A 164 -11.91 -17.39 6.15
C PRO A 164 -13.24 -18.12 5.93
N ARG A 165 -13.57 -19.09 6.81
CA ARG A 165 -14.80 -19.90 6.66
C ARG A 165 -16.07 -19.03 6.56
N ALA A 166 -16.15 -17.95 7.32
CA ALA A 166 -17.28 -17.01 7.28
C ALA A 166 -17.50 -16.34 5.92
N GLU A 167 -16.43 -15.91 5.23
CA GLU A 167 -16.52 -15.38 3.86
C GLU A 167 -16.84 -16.47 2.85
N THR A 168 -16.38 -17.70 3.10
CA THR A 168 -16.64 -18.86 2.25
C THR A 168 -18.12 -19.26 2.31
N GLU A 169 -18.71 -19.24 3.51
CA GLU A 169 -20.14 -19.48 3.73
C GLU A 169 -21.00 -18.36 3.12
N LEU A 170 -20.64 -17.10 3.33
CA LEU A 170 -21.33 -15.97 2.69
C LEU A 170 -21.24 -16.00 1.16
N GLN A 171 -20.07 -16.34 0.59
CA GLN A 171 -19.92 -16.51 -0.85
C GLN A 171 -20.68 -17.75 -1.36
N ALA A 172 -20.74 -18.83 -0.58
CA ALA A 172 -21.55 -20.00 -0.91
C ALA A 172 -23.04 -19.65 -0.91
N SER A 173 -23.54 -18.96 0.12
CA SER A 173 -24.92 -18.49 0.21
C SER A 173 -25.25 -17.47 -0.87
N PHE A 174 -24.37 -16.52 -1.18
CA PHE A 174 -24.59 -15.58 -2.27
C PHE A 174 -24.62 -16.29 -3.62
N ARG A 175 -23.75 -17.28 -3.84
CA ARG A 175 -23.73 -18.09 -5.07
C ARG A 175 -24.94 -19.02 -5.17
N GLU A 176 -25.46 -19.49 -4.03
CA GLU A 176 -26.70 -20.23 -3.93
C GLU A 176 -27.90 -19.34 -4.22
N VAL A 177 -27.97 -18.12 -3.66
CA VAL A 177 -28.97 -17.11 -3.99
C VAL A 177 -28.90 -16.72 -5.47
N LEU A 178 -27.71 -16.58 -6.06
CA LEU A 178 -27.57 -16.35 -7.51
C LEU A 178 -27.97 -17.57 -8.36
N ARG A 179 -27.95 -18.78 -7.81
CA ARG A 179 -28.48 -19.99 -8.46
C ARG A 179 -30.00 -20.09 -8.30
N TRP A 180 -30.55 -19.56 -7.22
CA TRP A 180 -31.98 -19.47 -6.95
C TRP A 180 -32.64 -18.27 -7.62
N ALA A 181 -31.87 -17.23 -7.95
CA ALA A 181 -32.30 -16.22 -8.90
C ALA A 181 -32.78 -17.02 -10.10
N PRO A 182 -34.09 -16.97 -10.42
CA PRO A 182 -34.60 -17.75 -11.52
C PRO A 182 -33.70 -17.41 -12.70
N ARG A 183 -33.21 -18.44 -13.39
CA ARG A 183 -33.20 -18.26 -14.83
C ARG A 183 -34.66 -18.00 -15.10
N ASP A 184 -35.01 -16.73 -15.21
CA ASP A 184 -36.09 -16.32 -16.05
C ASP A 184 -35.66 -16.83 -17.44
N ALA A 185 -35.80 -18.14 -17.66
CA ALA A 185 -36.65 -18.57 -18.74
C ALA A 185 -37.98 -17.87 -18.47
N GLU A 186 -38.01 -16.58 -18.78
CA GLU A 186 -39.16 -15.99 -19.43
C GLU A 186 -39.56 -17.10 -20.41
N LEU A 187 -40.65 -17.81 -20.10
CA LEU A 187 -41.52 -18.19 -21.19
C LEU A 187 -41.74 -16.85 -21.89
N ILE A 188 -40.95 -16.60 -22.92
CA ILE A 188 -41.15 -15.49 -23.83
C ILE A 188 -42.54 -15.77 -24.35
N GLU A 189 -43.54 -15.14 -23.74
CA GLU A 189 -44.84 -15.04 -24.37
C GLU A 189 -44.54 -14.51 -25.77
N PRO A 190 -45.04 -15.15 -26.83
CA PRO A 190 -44.78 -14.71 -28.19
C PRO A 190 -45.08 -13.21 -28.27
N TRP A 191 -44.04 -12.41 -28.45
CA TRP A 191 -44.15 -10.96 -28.44
C TRP A 191 -45.14 -10.53 -29.52
N ARG A 192 -46.29 -9.98 -29.11
CA ARG A 192 -47.34 -9.47 -30.01
C ARG A 192 -47.42 -7.95 -29.87
N PRO A 193 -46.57 -7.21 -30.58
CA PRO A 193 -46.58 -5.76 -30.50
C PRO A 193 -47.80 -5.17 -31.21
N SER A 194 -48.22 -4.00 -30.74
CA SER A 194 -49.07 -3.12 -31.54
C SER A 194 -48.26 -2.45 -32.66
N LEU A 195 -48.92 -2.02 -33.74
CA LEU A 195 -48.27 -1.29 -34.85
C LEU A 195 -47.53 -0.03 -34.35
N GLY A 196 -48.06 0.63 -33.32
CA GLY A 196 -47.43 1.81 -32.71
C GLY A 196 -46.11 1.50 -32.03
N GLU A 197 -45.99 0.34 -31.38
CA GLU A 197 -44.75 -0.09 -30.72
C GLU A 197 -43.67 -0.55 -31.71
N LEU A 198 -44.06 -1.06 -32.87
CA LEU A 198 -43.13 -1.37 -33.97
C LEU A 198 -42.50 -0.11 -34.58
N LEU A 199 -43.24 1.00 -34.63
CA LEU A 199 -42.76 2.27 -35.19
C LEU A 199 -41.96 3.11 -34.17
N ALA A 200 -42.17 2.90 -32.87
CA ALA A 200 -41.52 3.66 -31.81
C ALA A 200 -40.08 3.19 -31.49
N ARG A 201 -39.68 1.97 -31.89
CA ARG A 201 -38.34 1.42 -31.63
C ARG A 201 -37.56 1.17 -32.93
N PRO A 202 -36.42 1.84 -33.16
CA PRO A 202 -35.65 1.72 -34.40
C PRO A 202 -35.02 0.34 -34.61
N GLU A 203 -34.84 -0.46 -33.55
CA GLU A 203 -34.27 -1.81 -33.62
C GLU A 203 -35.28 -2.91 -34.00
N ALA A 204 -36.57 -2.59 -34.13
CA ALA A 204 -37.64 -3.56 -34.42
C ALA A 204 -37.90 -3.79 -35.93
N LEU A 205 -37.23 -3.02 -36.80
CA LEU A 205 -37.36 -3.08 -38.26
C LEU A 205 -36.45 -4.16 -38.85
N THR A 206 -36.81 -5.43 -38.66
CA THR A 206 -36.17 -6.55 -39.36
C THR A 206 -36.56 -6.54 -40.85
N PRO A 207 -35.70 -7.03 -41.76
CA PRO A 207 -35.95 -7.00 -43.21
C PRO A 207 -37.24 -7.75 -43.62
N SER A 208 -37.64 -8.77 -42.84
CA SER A 208 -38.90 -9.49 -43.04
C SER A 208 -40.14 -8.62 -42.77
N ASN A 209 -40.09 -7.79 -41.72
CA ASN A 209 -41.21 -6.90 -41.36
C ASN A 209 -41.31 -5.73 -42.36
N LEU A 210 -40.18 -5.26 -42.87
CA LEU A 210 -40.14 -4.24 -43.92
C LEU A 210 -40.82 -4.74 -45.21
N PHE A 211 -40.60 -6.00 -45.57
CA PHE A 211 -41.25 -6.62 -46.73
C PHE A 211 -42.76 -6.74 -46.54
N LEU A 212 -43.23 -7.16 -45.35
CA LEU A 212 -44.66 -7.25 -45.05
C LEU A 212 -45.35 -5.88 -45.08
N LEU A 213 -44.71 -4.83 -44.57
CA LEU A 213 -45.22 -3.46 -44.64
C LEU A 213 -45.28 -2.95 -46.09
N ALA A 214 -44.29 -3.28 -46.92
CA ALA A 214 -44.29 -2.94 -48.34
C ALA A 214 -45.43 -3.65 -49.10
N VAL A 215 -45.69 -4.92 -48.80
CA VAL A 215 -46.81 -5.68 -49.40
C VAL A 215 -48.15 -5.08 -48.99
N LEU A 216 -48.34 -4.73 -47.72
CA LEU A 216 -49.56 -4.06 -47.24
C LEU A 216 -49.76 -2.70 -47.90
N GLY A 217 -48.69 -1.91 -48.05
CA GLY A 217 -48.73 -0.64 -48.76
C GLY A 217 -49.11 -0.80 -50.23
N ALA A 218 -48.58 -1.82 -50.91
CA ALA A 218 -48.90 -2.12 -52.30
C ALA A 218 -50.35 -2.59 -52.48
N LEU A 219 -50.88 -3.40 -51.55
CA LEU A 219 -52.29 -3.81 -51.57
C LEU A 219 -53.23 -2.62 -51.32
N ALA A 220 -52.88 -1.76 -50.38
CA ALA A 220 -53.65 -0.55 -50.09
C ALA A 220 -53.69 0.39 -51.32
N SER A 221 -52.56 0.60 -52.01
CA SER A 221 -52.52 1.43 -53.22
C SER A 221 -53.26 0.80 -54.39
N ALA A 222 -53.14 -0.51 -54.59
CA ALA A 222 -53.93 -1.24 -55.60
C ALA A 222 -55.43 -1.15 -55.33
N SER A 223 -55.85 -1.29 -54.07
CA SER A 223 -57.27 -1.14 -53.71
C SER A 223 -57.77 0.30 -53.89
N ALA A 224 -56.97 1.31 -53.55
CA ALA A 224 -57.31 2.71 -53.75
C ALA A 224 -57.41 3.07 -55.25
N THR A 225 -56.51 2.55 -56.08
CA THR A 225 -56.55 2.77 -57.54
C THR A 225 -57.74 2.07 -58.18
N VAL A 226 -58.11 0.86 -57.74
CA VAL A 226 -59.34 0.20 -58.19
C VAL A 226 -60.59 0.99 -57.77
N LEU A 227 -60.64 1.49 -56.54
CA LEU A 227 -61.76 2.32 -56.07
C LEU A 227 -61.85 3.64 -56.84
N ALA A 228 -60.72 4.31 -57.08
CA ALA A 228 -60.68 5.51 -57.90
C ALA A 228 -61.08 5.24 -59.35
N TRP A 229 -60.65 4.10 -59.93
CA TRP A 229 -61.04 3.69 -61.27
C TRP A 229 -62.52 3.32 -61.36
N MET A 230 -63.07 2.63 -60.36
CA MET A 230 -64.51 2.33 -60.25
C MET A 230 -65.32 3.62 -60.12
N PHE A 231 -64.86 4.57 -59.31
CA PHE A 231 -65.49 5.88 -59.16
C PHE A 231 -65.43 6.70 -60.46
N PHE A 232 -64.27 6.71 -61.13
CA PHE A 232 -64.10 7.37 -62.43
C PHE A 232 -64.98 6.72 -63.51
N ARG A 233 -65.06 5.40 -63.53
CA ARG A 233 -65.93 4.65 -64.45
C ARG A 233 -67.41 4.92 -64.17
N TRP A 234 -67.82 4.97 -62.90
CA TRP A 234 -69.18 5.36 -62.51
C TRP A 234 -69.50 6.80 -62.93
N TYR A 235 -68.57 7.73 -62.70
CA TYR A 235 -68.70 9.14 -63.09
C TYR A 235 -68.81 9.31 -64.61
N CYS A 236 -68.04 8.55 -65.40
CA CYS A 236 -68.08 8.60 -66.86
C CYS A 236 -69.20 7.77 -67.50
N SER A 237 -69.79 6.79 -66.79
CA SER A 237 -70.95 6.01 -67.27
C SER A 237 -72.30 6.63 -66.90
N GLY A 238 -72.30 7.74 -66.15
CA GLY A 238 -73.49 8.53 -65.83
C GLY A 238 -73.88 9.45 -66.97
N ASN A 239 -74.38 8.87 -68.06
CA ASN A 239 -75.27 9.48 -69.04
C ASN A 239 -76.30 8.43 -69.47
#